data_AF-A0A0G3J005-F1
#
_entry.id   AF-A0A0G3J005-F1
#
_cell.length_a   1.000
_cell.length_b   1.000
_cell.length_c   1.000
_cell.angle_alpha   90.00
_cell.angle_beta   90.00
_cell.angle_gamma   90.00
#
_symmetry.space_group_name_H-M   'P 1'
#
loop_
_entity.id
_entity.type
_entity.pdbx_description
1 polymer ?
#
loop_
_entity_poly.entity_id
_entity_poly.type
_entity_poly.pdbx_seq_one_letter_code
_entity_poly.pdbx_strand_id
1 'polypeptide(L)' 'MSGVEHADEQRQIDQVVSRLTESFPYVPDHIITETVDSTYHRFDGARIREFVPLFVERSCRATFVSQPAVEISV' A
#
# COMPACT_ATOMS: atom_id res chain seq x y z
N MET A 1 -7.99 -4.33 24.31
CA MET A 1 -8.40 -5.11 23.12
C MET A 1 -7.66 -4.70 21.85
N SER A 2 -6.54 -3.96 21.93
CA SER A 2 -5.90 -3.33 20.76
C SER A 2 -5.01 -4.22 19.90
N GLY A 3 -4.60 -5.40 20.37
CA GLY A 3 -3.68 -6.27 19.61
C GLY A 3 -4.30 -6.97 18.40
N VAL A 4 -5.62 -7.14 18.36
CA VAL A 4 -6.34 -7.83 17.27
C VAL A 4 -6.53 -6.88 16.08
N GLU A 5 -6.86 -5.62 16.35
CA GLU A 5 -7.11 -4.59 15.33
C GLU A 5 -5.86 -4.34 14.46
N HIS A 6 -4.67 -4.30 15.06
CA HIS A 6 -3.41 -4.15 14.31
C HIS A 6 -3.07 -5.38 13.44
N ALA A 7 -3.39 -6.59 13.89
CA ALA A 7 -3.15 -7.80 13.12
C ALA A 7 -4.12 -7.91 11.93
N ASP A 8 -5.38 -7.50 12.10
CA ASP A 8 -6.36 -7.43 11.02
C ASP A 8 -6.05 -6.30 10.04
N GLU A 9 -5.55 -5.15 10.50
CA GLU A 9 -5.06 -4.07 9.66
C GLU A 9 -3.88 -4.53 8.79
N GLN A 10 -2.89 -5.19 9.39
CA GLN A 10 -1.74 -5.71 8.63
C GLN A 10 -2.17 -6.72 7.56
N ARG A 11 -3.08 -7.63 7.89
CA ARG A 11 -3.64 -8.58 6.89
C ARG A 11 -4.37 -7.85 5.76
N GLN A 12 -5.08 -6.77 6.06
CA GLN A 12 -5.73 -5.96 5.02
C GLN A 12 -4.71 -5.26 4.13
N ILE A 13 -3.58 -4.78 4.69
CA ILE A 13 -2.47 -4.23 3.91
C ILE A 13 -1.84 -5.29 3.00
N ASP A 14 -1.59 -6.50 3.51
CA ASP A 14 -1.05 -7.59 2.69
C ASP A 14 -1.97 -7.93 1.51
N GLN A 15 -3.30 -7.93 1.73
CA GLN A 15 -4.28 -8.09 0.64
C GLN A 15 -4.27 -6.94 -0.35
N VAL A 16 -4.01 -5.70 0.11
CA VAL A 16 -3.85 -4.54 -0.77
C VAL A 16 -2.65 -4.72 -1.68
N VAL A 17 -1.50 -5.21 -1.16
CA VAL A 17 -0.32 -5.53 -1.97
C VAL A 17 -0.69 -6.55 -3.05
N SER A 18 -1.32 -7.67 -2.68
CA SER A 18 -1.75 -8.68 -3.66
C SER A 18 -2.67 -8.10 -4.75
N ARG A 19 -3.67 -7.29 -4.37
CA ARG A 19 -4.58 -6.64 -5.32
C ARG A 19 -3.86 -5.67 -6.25
N LEU A 20 -2.85 -4.96 -5.77
CA LEU A 20 -2.05 -4.04 -6.57
C LEU A 20 -1.13 -4.80 -7.53
N THR A 21 -0.48 -5.87 -7.10
CA THR A 21 0.32 -6.75 -7.97
C THR A 21 -0.53 -7.33 -9.10
N GLU A 22 -1.74 -7.81 -8.80
CA GLU A 22 -2.68 -8.29 -9.83
C GLU A 22 -3.15 -7.16 -10.77
N SER A 23 -3.34 -5.94 -10.26
CA SER A 23 -3.82 -4.79 -11.05
C SER A 23 -2.71 -4.17 -11.92
N PHE A 24 -1.45 -4.27 -11.49
CA PHE A 24 -0.29 -3.62 -12.12
C PHE A 24 0.84 -4.64 -12.38
N PRO A 25 0.63 -5.63 -13.26
CA PRO A 25 1.60 -6.71 -13.50
C PRO A 25 2.92 -6.22 -14.14
N TYR A 26 2.95 -4.96 -14.61
CA TYR A 26 4.14 -4.34 -15.20
C TYR A 26 5.01 -3.61 -14.17
N VAL A 27 4.51 -3.40 -12.96
CA VAL A 27 5.26 -2.76 -11.87
C VAL A 27 5.93 -3.87 -11.06
N PRO A 28 7.25 -3.77 -10.78
CA PRO A 28 7.93 -4.76 -9.96
C PRO A 28 7.32 -4.88 -8.55
N ASP A 29 7.20 -6.11 -8.05
CA ASP A 29 6.63 -6.40 -6.72
C ASP A 29 7.32 -5.62 -5.59
N HIS A 30 8.63 -5.39 -5.69
CA HIS A 30 9.38 -4.62 -4.69
C HIS A 30 8.94 -3.15 -4.67
N ILE A 31 8.72 -2.52 -5.83
CA ILE A 31 8.22 -1.14 -5.92
C ILE A 31 6.80 -1.05 -5.35
N ILE A 32 5.95 -2.05 -5.64
CA ILE A 32 4.60 -2.12 -5.07
C ILE A 32 4.67 -2.18 -3.54
N THR A 33 5.48 -3.10 -3.01
CA THR A 33 5.64 -3.31 -1.57
C THR A 33 6.20 -2.06 -0.89
N GLU A 34 7.27 -1.46 -1.42
CA GLU A 34 7.87 -0.23 -0.87
C GLU A 34 6.92 0.97 -0.91
N THR A 35 6.14 1.11 -2.00
CA THR A 35 5.17 2.21 -2.12
C THR A 35 4.03 2.03 -1.11
N VAL A 36 3.52 0.81 -0.95
CA VAL A 36 2.47 0.48 0.02
C VAL A 36 2.97 0.74 1.45
N ASP A 37 4.16 0.23 1.79
CA ASP A 37 4.78 0.40 3.11
C ASP A 37 5.02 1.88 3.44
N SER A 38 5.63 2.63 2.52
CA SER A 38 5.87 4.07 2.67
C SER A 38 4.56 4.85 2.86
N THR A 39 3.51 4.46 2.12
CA THR A 39 2.19 5.09 2.23
C THR A 39 1.51 4.73 3.54
N TYR A 40 1.65 3.48 3.99
CA TYR A 40 1.09 2.98 5.23
C TYR A 40 1.70 3.69 6.45
N HIS A 41 3.03 3.83 6.49
CA HIS A 41 3.75 4.55 7.55
C HIS A 41 3.34 6.03 7.68
N ARG A 42 2.88 6.66 6.59
CA ARG A 42 2.33 8.02 6.65
C ARG A 42 1.11 8.14 7.57
N PHE A 43 0.42 7.03 7.85
CA PHE A 43 -0.73 6.97 8.74
C PHE A 43 -0.39 6.52 10.17
N ASP A 44 0.89 6.34 10.54
CA ASP A 44 1.31 5.91 11.88
C ASP A 44 0.74 6.77 13.02
N GLY A 45 0.57 8.07 12.79
CA GLY A 45 -0.03 9.01 13.75
C GLY A 45 -1.56 9.11 13.72
N ALA A 46 -2.26 8.36 12.86
CA ALA A 46 -3.70 8.47 12.69
C ALA A 46 -4.47 7.86 13.88
N ARG A 47 -5.43 8.62 14.42
CA ARG A 47 -6.28 8.17 15.55
C ARG A 47 -7.32 7.12 15.14
N ILE A 48 -7.78 7.14 13.90
CA ILE A 48 -8.76 6.20 13.35
C ILE A 48 -8.10 5.47 12.18
N ARG A 49 -7.97 4.15 12.30
CA ARG A 49 -7.20 3.33 11.34
C ARG A 49 -8.03 2.38 10.47
N GLU A 50 -9.34 2.27 10.73
CA GLU A 50 -10.23 1.38 9.96
C GLU A 50 -10.24 1.65 8.44
N PHE A 51 -9.96 2.89 8.02
CA PHE A 51 -9.93 3.28 6.61
C PHE A 51 -8.51 3.38 6.03
N VAL A 52 -7.47 3.14 6.83
CA VAL A 52 -6.07 3.23 6.39
C VAL A 52 -5.80 2.30 5.21
N PRO A 53 -6.21 1.01 5.21
CA PRO A 53 -5.97 0.12 4.07
C PRO A 53 -6.58 0.64 2.76
N LEU A 54 -7.79 1.20 2.84
CA LEU A 54 -8.51 1.79 1.70
C LEU A 54 -7.78 3.03 1.15
N PHE A 55 -7.29 3.89 2.02
CA PHE A 55 -6.53 5.08 1.62
C PHE A 55 -5.16 4.74 1.05
N VAL A 56 -4.49 3.74 1.62
CA VAL A 56 -3.20 3.23 1.12
C VAL A 56 -3.38 2.69 -0.28
N GLU A 57 -4.35 1.81 -0.50
CA GLU A 57 -4.62 1.24 -1.83
C GLU A 57 -4.89 2.34 -2.87
N ARG A 58 -5.79 3.28 -2.54
CA ARG A 58 -6.16 4.37 -3.46
C ARG A 58 -4.97 5.27 -3.80
N SER A 59 -4.12 5.57 -2.81
CA SER A 59 -2.93 6.39 -3.00
C SER A 59 -1.90 5.68 -3.89
N CYS A 60 -1.65 4.40 -3.66
CA CYS A 60 -0.75 3.60 -4.48
C CYS A 60 -1.24 3.50 -5.93
N ARG A 61 -2.55 3.25 -6.13
CA ARG A 61 -3.17 3.25 -7.46
C ARG A 61 -2.96 4.59 -8.18
N ALA A 62 -3.15 5.71 -7.48
CA ALA A 62 -2.93 7.04 -8.06
C ALA A 62 -1.45 7.26 -8.45
N THR A 63 -0.52 6.79 -7.61
CA THR A 63 0.92 6.84 -7.91
C THR A 63 1.26 6.04 -9.16
N PHE A 64 0.84 4.76 -9.26
CA PHE A 64 1.18 3.92 -10.41
C PHE A 64 0.48 4.33 -11.71
N VAL A 65 -0.72 4.91 -11.63
CA VAL A 65 -1.40 5.48 -12.80
C VAL A 65 -0.71 6.76 -13.28
N SER A 66 -0.28 7.63 -12.36
CA SER A 66 0.39 8.88 -12.71
C SER A 66 1.85 8.70 -13.10
N GLN A 67 2.50 7.66 -12.57
CA GLN A 67 3.90 7.32 -12.79
C GLN A 67 3.96 5.80 -13.00
N PRO A 68 3.79 5.30 -14.23
CA PRO A 68 4.15 3.92 -14.51
C PRO A 68 5.64 3.83 -14.20
N ALA A 69 5.99 3.06 -13.16
CA ALA A 69 7.34 2.99 -12.61
C ALA A 69 8.32 2.52 -13.70
N VAL A 70 8.86 3.48 -14.46
CA VAL A 70 10.07 3.31 -15.25
C VAL A 70 11.19 3.49 -14.24
N GLU A 71 11.84 2.41 -13.88
CA GLU A 71 13.14 2.50 -13.23
C GLU A 71 14.11 3.22 -14.18
N ILE A 72 14.26 4.54 -14.02
CA ILE A 72 15.46 5.21 -14.48
C ILE A 72 16.53 4.89 -13.44
N SER A 73 17.16 3.72 -13.61
CA SER A 73 18.50 3.52 -13.05
C SER A 73 19.44 4.49 -13.77
N VAL A 74 20.01 5.43 -13.01
CA VAL A 74 21.16 6.25 -13.39
C VAL A 74 22.45 5.55 -13.00
#